data_AF-A0A075GTZ6-F1
#
_entry.id   AF-A0A075GTZ6-F1
#
_cell.length_a   1.000
_cell.length_b   1.000
_cell.length_c   1.000
_cell.angle_alpha   90.00
_cell.angle_beta   90.00
_cell.angle_gamma   90.00
#
_symmetry.space_group_name_H-M   'P 1'
#
loop_
_entity.id
_entity.type
_entity.pdbx_description
1 polymer ?
#
loop_
_entity_poly.entity_id
_entity_poly.type
_entity_poly.pdbx_seq_one_letter_code
_entity_poly.pdbx_strand_id
1 'polypeptide(L)'
;MLDDKAETVKIGISEFLRAEYGDIVRVVLTRPEDDSEFKLESDAEVNDDDSPGIMGSGDELGVEDLLITVLANYDGDMETILINSPVPCKILELNGEVEDNPDLVNDDAYGDGWCMIVKPHDFDEDQFLDQKEYIEMLHELP
;
A
#
# COMPACT_ATOMS: atom_id res chain seq x y z
N MET A 1 0.55 -1.95 32.15
CA MET A 1 -0.34 -1.83 30.98
C MET A 1 0.59 -1.32 29.89
N LEU A 2 1.16 -2.24 29.11
CA LEU A 2 2.21 -1.90 28.16
C LEU A 2 1.61 -1.08 27.03
N ASP A 3 2.31 0.00 26.69
CA ASP A 3 2.05 0.94 25.61
C ASP A 3 1.70 0.24 24.29
N ASP A 4 0.39 0.13 24.01
CA ASP A 4 -0.16 -0.38 22.75
C ASP A 4 -0.27 0.75 21.70
N LYS A 5 0.72 1.65 21.67
CA LYS A 5 0.87 2.60 20.56
C LYS A 5 1.81 1.98 19.55
N ALA A 6 1.35 0.92 18.88
CA ALA A 6 1.86 0.67 17.56
C ALA A 6 1.52 1.91 16.72
N GLU A 7 2.52 2.67 16.26
CA GLU A 7 2.30 3.76 15.31
C GLU A 7 1.82 3.15 14.00
N THR A 8 0.50 3.02 13.89
CA THR A 8 -0.17 2.58 12.67
C THR A 8 -0.20 3.76 11.71
N VAL A 9 0.26 3.55 10.49
CA VAL A 9 0.31 4.57 9.44
C VAL A 9 -0.83 4.30 8.46
N LYS A 10 -1.58 5.36 8.13
CA LYS A 10 -2.58 5.30 7.07
C LYS A 10 -1.89 5.61 5.74
N ILE A 11 -2.02 4.70 4.78
CA ILE A 11 -1.55 4.88 3.42
C ILE A 11 -2.75 5.25 2.55
N GLY A 12 -2.58 6.30 1.77
CA GLY A 12 -3.59 6.80 0.84
C GLY A 12 -2.91 7.33 -0.43
N ILE A 13 -3.73 7.78 -1.37
CA ILE A 13 -3.27 8.38 -2.61
C ILE A 13 -3.24 9.90 -2.43
N SER A 14 -2.16 10.54 -2.85
CA SER A 14 -2.06 12.01 -2.80
C SER A 14 -2.90 12.64 -3.92
N GLU A 15 -3.47 13.82 -3.66
CA GLU A 15 -4.17 14.63 -4.67
C GLU A 15 -3.27 14.98 -5.87
N PHE A 16 -1.95 14.91 -5.68
CA PHE A 16 -0.96 15.06 -6.75
C PHE A 16 -1.18 14.07 -7.89
N LEU A 17 -1.52 12.81 -7.58
CA LEU A 17 -1.78 11.80 -8.60
C LEU A 17 -2.95 12.18 -9.50
N ARG A 18 -3.98 12.80 -8.92
CA ARG A 18 -5.11 13.32 -9.69
C ARG A 18 -4.73 14.54 -10.52
N ALA A 19 -3.91 15.43 -9.97
CA ALA A 19 -3.46 16.64 -10.65
C ALA A 19 -2.57 16.32 -11.87
N GLU A 20 -1.75 15.28 -11.78
CA GLU A 20 -0.82 14.85 -12.84
C GLU A 20 -1.48 13.87 -13.83
N TYR A 21 -2.20 12.85 -13.34
CA TYR A 21 -2.72 11.72 -14.13
C TYR A 21 -4.24 11.76 -14.37
N GLY A 22 -4.94 12.81 -13.96
CA GLY A 22 -6.38 12.96 -14.17
C GLY A 22 -7.24 12.23 -13.14
N ASP A 23 -8.53 12.04 -13.45
CA ASP A 23 -9.48 11.49 -12.48
C ASP A 23 -9.25 9.99 -12.26
N ILE A 24 -9.27 9.58 -10.99
CA ILE A 24 -9.10 8.18 -10.60
C ILE A 24 -10.38 7.42 -10.97
N VAL A 25 -10.25 6.44 -11.85
CA VAL A 25 -11.35 5.61 -12.35
C VAL A 25 -11.48 4.33 -11.55
N ARG A 26 -10.37 3.80 -11.03
CA ARG A 26 -10.37 2.55 -10.26
C ARG A 26 -9.18 2.47 -9.32
N VAL A 27 -9.43 1.96 -8.11
CA VAL A 27 -8.41 1.62 -7.13
C VAL A 27 -8.50 0.12 -6.84
N VAL A 28 -7.36 -0.54 -6.76
CA VAL A 28 -7.25 -1.95 -6.39
C VAL A 28 -6.23 -2.05 -5.27
N LEU A 29 -6.65 -2.62 -4.14
CA LEU A 29 -5.79 -2.81 -2.97
C LEU A 29 -5.22 -4.23 -2.99
N THR A 30 -3.90 -4.36 -2.87
CA THR A 30 -3.28 -5.67 -2.73
C THR A 30 -3.71 -6.28 -1.41
N ARG A 31 -4.36 -7.45 -1.49
CA ARG A 31 -4.74 -8.24 -0.31
C ARG A 31 -3.63 -9.27 -0.07
N PRO A 32 -3.00 -9.27 1.10
CA PRO A 32 -1.90 -10.20 1.37
C PRO A 32 -2.39 -11.65 1.52
N GLU A 33 -3.71 -11.89 1.58
CA GLU A 33 -4.32 -13.23 1.53
C GLU A 33 -4.22 -13.92 0.15
N ASP A 34 -3.75 -13.25 -0.92
CA ASP A 34 -3.66 -13.83 -2.27
C ASP A 34 -2.47 -14.82 -2.46
N ASP A 35 -1.71 -15.13 -1.40
CA ASP A 35 -0.74 -16.25 -1.42
C ASP A 35 -1.40 -17.63 -1.12
N SER A 36 -2.74 -17.69 -1.06
CA SER A 36 -3.45 -18.96 -0.87
C SER A 36 -3.66 -19.79 -2.15
N GLU A 37 -3.15 -19.37 -3.31
CA GLU A 37 -3.20 -20.14 -4.57
C GLU A 37 -1.86 -20.73 -5.03
N PHE A 38 -1.19 -21.53 -4.18
CA PHE A 38 -0.58 -22.77 -4.67
C PHE A 38 -0.42 -23.83 -3.58
N LYS A 39 -1.54 -24.40 -3.12
CA LYS A 39 -1.51 -25.67 -2.40
C LYS A 39 -2.18 -26.76 -3.23
N LEU A 40 -1.49 -27.23 -4.26
CA LEU A 40 -1.82 -28.47 -4.97
C LEU A 40 -0.59 -29.40 -5.01
N GLU A 41 -0.55 -30.20 -3.95
CA GLU A 41 0.02 -31.55 -3.80
C GLU A 41 1.46 -31.80 -4.29
N SER A 42 2.44 -31.51 -3.42
CA SER A 42 3.68 -32.28 -3.38
C SER A 42 3.46 -33.56 -2.57
N ASP A 43 3.14 -34.64 -3.29
CA ASP A 43 3.42 -35.99 -2.84
C ASP A 43 4.94 -36.16 -2.67
N ALA A 44 5.31 -36.85 -1.60
CA ALA A 44 6.62 -37.45 -1.31
C ALA A 44 7.77 -36.59 -0.70
N GLU A 45 7.96 -36.88 0.59
CA GLU A 45 9.21 -37.26 1.27
C GLU A 45 10.26 -36.18 1.69
N VAL A 46 10.38 -36.10 3.01
CA VAL A 46 11.33 -35.38 3.89
C VAL A 46 12.81 -35.47 3.49
N ASN A 47 13.54 -34.35 3.62
CA ASN A 47 14.98 -34.33 3.88
C ASN A 47 15.35 -33.19 4.87
N ASP A 48 16.34 -33.52 5.71
CA ASP A 48 16.95 -32.86 6.87
C ASP A 48 17.50 -31.44 6.62
N ASP A 49 17.49 -30.61 7.68
CA ASP A 49 18.42 -29.49 7.96
C ASP A 49 18.45 -28.27 7.02
N ASP A 50 17.44 -27.40 7.15
CA ASP A 50 17.60 -25.95 7.40
C ASP A 50 16.23 -25.48 7.91
N SER A 51 16.17 -24.71 9.00
CA SER A 51 14.90 -24.09 9.39
C SER A 51 14.76 -22.78 8.62
N PRO A 52 13.93 -22.67 7.56
CA PRO A 52 13.45 -21.37 7.15
C PRO A 52 12.37 -20.95 8.16
N GLY A 53 12.81 -20.48 9.32
CA GLY A 53 11.93 -19.78 10.22
C GLY A 53 11.63 -18.41 9.65
N ILE A 54 10.61 -18.29 8.79
CA ILE A 54 9.66 -17.16 8.77
C ILE A 54 8.34 -17.72 8.24
N MET A 55 7.50 -18.25 9.13
CA MET A 55 6.06 -18.27 8.87
C MET A 55 5.62 -16.82 9.04
N GLY A 56 5.79 -16.01 7.99
CA GLY A 56 5.30 -14.64 7.97
C GLY A 56 3.80 -14.73 8.15
N SER A 57 3.27 -14.00 9.13
CA SER A 57 1.83 -13.73 9.17
C SER A 57 1.43 -13.30 7.76
N GLY A 58 0.37 -13.87 7.18
CA GLY A 58 -0.07 -13.61 5.80
C GLY A 58 -0.55 -12.18 5.52
N ASP A 59 0.00 -11.19 6.21
CA ASP A 59 -0.27 -9.76 6.15
C ASP A 59 1.02 -8.92 6.15
N GLU A 60 2.21 -9.52 6.11
CA GLU A 60 3.50 -8.83 6.14
C GLU A 60 4.00 -8.56 4.72
N LEU A 61 4.23 -7.29 4.39
CA LEU A 61 4.75 -6.84 3.11
C LEU A 61 6.21 -6.41 3.23
N GLY A 62 7.00 -6.74 2.21
CA GLY A 62 8.39 -6.32 2.07
C GLY A 62 8.53 -4.88 1.57
N VAL A 63 9.78 -4.42 1.50
CA VAL A 63 10.13 -3.17 0.80
C VAL A 63 9.93 -3.38 -0.71
N GLU A 64 9.41 -2.37 -1.40
CA GLU A 64 9.05 -2.41 -2.83
C GLU A 64 7.89 -3.35 -3.19
N ASP A 65 7.20 -3.95 -2.22
CA ASP A 65 6.03 -4.79 -2.49
C ASP A 65 4.85 -3.97 -2.98
N LEU A 66 3.99 -4.51 -3.85
CA LEU A 66 2.91 -3.74 -4.45
C LEU A 66 1.78 -3.51 -3.43
N LEU A 67 1.51 -2.25 -3.07
CA LEU A 67 0.42 -1.91 -2.15
C LEU A 67 -0.89 -1.62 -2.87
N ILE A 68 -0.83 -0.71 -3.83
CA ILE A 68 -2.03 -0.13 -4.44
C ILE A 68 -1.81 -0.03 -5.94
N THR A 69 -2.81 -0.45 -6.71
CA THR A 69 -2.86 -0.23 -8.16
C THR A 69 -3.97 0.75 -8.46
N VAL A 70 -3.62 1.87 -9.08
CA VAL A 70 -4.56 2.95 -9.41
C VAL A 70 -4.67 3.06 -10.93
N LEU A 71 -5.89 3.12 -11.44
CA LEU A 71 -6.15 3.45 -12.84
C LEU A 71 -6.72 4.86 -12.90
N ALA A 72 -5.99 5.75 -13.53
CA ALA A 72 -6.41 7.12 -13.79
C ALA A 72 -6.73 7.31 -15.27
N ASN A 73 -7.63 8.25 -15.58
CA ASN A 73 -7.95 8.63 -16.94
C ASN A 73 -7.58 10.10 -17.15
N TYR A 74 -6.63 10.33 -18.05
CA TYR A 74 -6.20 11.65 -18.47
C TYR A 74 -6.51 11.85 -19.94
N ASP A 75 -7.38 12.82 -20.26
CA ASP A 75 -7.73 13.20 -21.64
C ASP A 75 -8.17 12.03 -22.56
N GLY A 76 -8.70 10.94 -21.99
CA GLY A 76 -9.15 9.76 -22.74
C GLY A 76 -8.14 8.61 -22.80
N ASP A 77 -6.94 8.80 -22.23
CA ASP A 77 -5.93 7.76 -22.05
C ASP A 77 -5.99 7.19 -20.63
N MET A 78 -6.14 5.87 -20.52
CA MET A 78 -6.14 5.17 -19.22
C MET A 78 -4.70 4.80 -18.85
N GLU A 79 -4.20 5.36 -17.75
CA GLU A 79 -2.88 5.08 -17.22
C GLU A 79 -2.98 4.28 -15.90
N THR A 80 -2.09 3.30 -15.73
CA THR A 80 -2.04 2.47 -14.51
C THR A 80 -0.81 2.83 -13.71
N ILE A 81 -1.02 3.29 -12.48
CA ILE A 81 0.02 3.61 -11.51
C ILE A 81 0.12 2.49 -10.49
N LEU A 82 1.34 2.01 -10.27
CA LEU A 82 1.67 1.03 -9.26
C LEU A 82 2.34 1.75 -8.09
N ILE A 83 1.76 1.60 -6.90
CA ILE A 83 2.28 2.18 -5.66
C ILE A 83 2.88 1.05 -4.86
N ASN A 84 4.20 1.08 -4.70
CA ASN A 84 4.95 0.10 -3.93
C ASN A 84 5.13 0.56 -2.48
N SER A 85 5.37 -0.40 -1.58
CA SER A 85 5.60 -0.16 -0.18
C SER A 85 6.96 0.51 0.04
N PRO A 86 7.00 1.69 0.71
CA PRO A 86 8.26 2.36 0.99
C PRO A 86 9.09 1.63 2.05
N VAL A 87 8.44 0.89 2.95
CA VAL A 87 9.08 0.21 4.09
C VAL A 87 8.45 -1.16 4.32
N PRO A 88 9.15 -2.11 4.98
CA PRO A 88 8.51 -3.37 5.31
C PRO A 88 7.43 -3.09 6.36
N CYS A 89 6.19 -3.42 6.05
CA CYS A 89 5.04 -3.08 6.90
C CYS A 89 4.03 -4.22 6.93
N LYS A 90 3.31 -4.32 8.04
CA LYS A 90 2.21 -5.27 8.20
C LYS A 90 0.89 -4.59 7.93
N ILE A 91 0.10 -5.11 7.01
CA ILE A 91 -1.27 -4.62 6.77
C ILE A 91 -2.11 -4.94 8.01
N LEU A 92 -2.83 -3.93 8.50
CA LEU A 92 -3.78 -4.05 9.60
C LEU A 92 -5.22 -3.97 9.12
N GLU A 93 -5.49 -3.07 8.16
CA GLU A 93 -6.83 -2.82 7.66
C GLU A 93 -6.79 -2.33 6.21
N LEU A 94 -7.77 -2.72 5.41
CA LEU A 94 -7.92 -2.30 4.01
C LEU A 94 -9.27 -1.60 3.85
N ASN A 95 -9.28 -0.47 3.14
CA ASN A 95 -10.50 0.25 2.83
C ASN A 95 -11.14 -0.28 1.55
N GLY A 96 -12.03 -1.26 1.67
CA GLY A 96 -12.79 -1.75 0.50
C GLY A 96 -13.73 -0.70 -0.11
N GLU A 97 -14.03 0.41 0.58
CA GLU A 97 -14.94 1.44 0.07
C GLU A 97 -14.34 2.22 -1.08
N VAL A 98 -13.01 2.45 -1.10
CA VAL A 98 -12.33 3.12 -2.23
C VAL A 98 -12.25 2.23 -3.48
N GLU A 99 -12.29 0.91 -3.31
CA GLU A 99 -12.34 -0.03 -4.44
C GLU A 99 -13.72 0.00 -5.13
N ASP A 100 -14.79 0.19 -4.35
CA ASP A 100 -16.18 0.28 -4.83
C ASP A 100 -16.54 1.70 -5.29
N ASN A 101 -16.02 2.72 -4.61
CA ASN A 101 -16.27 4.14 -4.84
C ASN A 101 -14.95 4.92 -4.99
N PRO A 102 -14.33 4.89 -6.19
CA PRO A 102 -13.09 5.63 -6.45
C PRO A 102 -13.26 7.15 -6.36
N ASP A 103 -14.49 7.66 -6.42
CA ASP A 103 -14.83 9.07 -6.16
C ASP A 103 -14.37 9.55 -4.77
N LEU A 104 -14.30 8.66 -3.77
CA LEU A 104 -13.79 9.01 -2.43
C LEU A 104 -12.34 9.49 -2.47
N VAL A 105 -11.52 8.88 -3.32
CA VAL A 105 -10.12 9.28 -3.49
C VAL A 105 -10.02 10.58 -4.30
N ASN A 106 -10.99 10.85 -5.18
CA ASN A 106 -11.02 12.10 -5.93
C ASN A 106 -11.49 13.29 -5.07
N ASP A 107 -12.50 13.11 -4.23
CA ASP A 107 -13.13 14.18 -3.44
C ASP A 107 -12.46 14.38 -2.07
N ASP A 108 -12.03 13.30 -1.41
CA ASP A 108 -11.55 13.33 -0.03
C ASP A 108 -10.36 12.38 0.19
N ALA A 109 -9.30 12.56 -0.61
CA ALA A 109 -8.09 11.74 -0.61
C ALA A 109 -7.43 11.55 0.78
N TYR A 110 -7.51 12.56 1.65
CA TYR A 110 -6.87 12.56 2.97
C TYR A 110 -7.81 12.18 4.13
N GLY A 111 -9.12 12.07 3.92
CA GLY A 111 -10.06 11.64 4.94
C GLY A 111 -10.59 10.24 4.67
N ASP A 112 -11.74 10.13 4.00
CA ASP A 112 -12.41 8.85 3.71
C ASP A 112 -11.80 8.10 2.50
N GLY A 113 -11.00 8.79 1.66
CA GLY A 113 -10.25 8.22 0.54
C GLY A 113 -8.99 7.44 0.91
N TRP A 114 -8.79 7.11 2.18
CA TRP A 114 -7.65 6.29 2.63
C TRP A 114 -7.70 4.89 2.00
N CYS A 115 -6.55 4.32 1.66
CA CYS A 115 -6.49 3.02 0.99
C CYS A 115 -6.32 1.88 2.00
N MET A 116 -5.35 2.00 2.92
CA MET A 116 -5.07 0.96 3.90
C MET A 116 -4.38 1.51 5.15
N ILE A 117 -4.47 0.76 6.24
CA ILE A 117 -3.73 1.00 7.49
C ILE A 117 -2.67 -0.07 7.62
N VAL A 118 -1.42 0.36 7.76
CA VAL A 118 -0.27 -0.53 7.91
C VAL A 118 0.47 -0.23 9.20
N LYS A 119 1.22 -1.22 9.69
CA LYS A 119 2.15 -1.09 10.80
C LYS A 119 3.57 -1.29 10.26
N PRO A 120 4.36 -0.22 10.07
CA PRO A 120 5.76 -0.36 9.66
C PRO A 120 6.53 -1.18 10.71
N HIS A 121 7.40 -2.08 10.23
CA HIS A 121 8.28 -2.85 11.10
C HIS A 121 9.48 -2.02 11.58
N ASP A 122 9.98 -1.14 10.72
CA ASP A 122 11.08 -0.21 10.98
C ASP A 122 10.62 1.15 10.44
N PHE A 123 10.11 2.01 11.33
CA PHE A 123 9.66 3.36 10.96
C PHE A 123 10.74 4.35 11.37
N ASP A 124 11.45 4.87 10.37
CA ASP A 124 12.47 5.89 10.53
C ASP A 124 11.93 7.18 9.89
N GLU A 125 11.51 8.13 10.72
CA GLU A 125 10.86 9.38 10.27
C GLU A 125 11.78 10.21 9.36
N ASP A 126 13.11 10.14 9.56
CA ASP A 126 14.11 10.83 8.73
C ASP A 126 14.16 10.29 7.29
N GLN A 127 13.59 9.11 7.01
CA GLN A 127 13.47 8.57 5.65
C GLN A 127 12.23 9.07 4.90
N PHE A 128 11.31 9.75 5.60
CA PHE A 128 10.07 10.27 5.02
C PHE A 128 10.10 11.80 4.96
N LEU A 129 9.43 12.35 3.95
CA LEU A 129 9.30 13.79 3.81
C LEU A 129 8.22 14.30 4.75
N ASP A 130 8.54 15.34 5.53
CA ASP A 130 7.52 16.08 6.26
C ASP A 130 6.55 16.78 5.29
N GLN A 131 5.34 17.11 5.76
CA GLN A 131 4.33 17.83 4.96
C GLN A 131 4.93 19.03 4.21
N LYS A 132 5.78 19.80 4.90
CA LYS A 132 6.40 20.99 4.33
C LYS A 132 7.41 20.63 3.24
N GLU A 133 8.22 19.60 3.44
CA GLU A 133 9.21 19.15 2.47
C GLU A 133 8.54 18.56 1.23
N TYR A 134 7.44 17.82 1.40
CA TYR A 134 6.64 17.34 0.28
C TYR A 134 6.08 18.50 -0.56
N ILE A 135 5.58 19.57 0.07
CA ILE A 135 5.09 20.76 -0.64
C ILE A 135 6.24 21.45 -1.40
N GLU A 136 7.41 21.60 -0.79
CA GLU A 136 8.57 22.19 -1.46
C GLU A 136 9.06 21.34 -2.64
N MET A 137 9.07 20.01 -2.49
CA MET A 137 9.38 19.08 -3.58
C MET A 137 8.40 19.23 -4.74
N LEU A 138 7.09 19.32 -4.46
CA LEU A 138 6.07 19.53 -5.50
C LEU A 138 6.24 20.87 -6.22
N HIS A 139 6.70 21.92 -5.52
CA HIS A 139 6.95 23.23 -6.12
C HIS A 139 8.25 23.28 -6.96
N GLU A 140 9.20 22.37 -6.72
CA GLU A 140 10.44 22.25 -7.51
C GLU A 140 10.29 21.39 -8.76
N LEU A 141 9.16 20.69 -8.96
CA LEU A 141 8.89 19.99 -10.21
C LEU A 141 8.72 21.01 -11.35
N PRO A 142 9.49 20.87 -12.46
CA PRO A 142 9.60 21.87 -13.53
C PRO A 142 8.38 21.94 -14.46
#